data_AF-A0A978TUU3-F1
#
_entry.id   AF-A0A978TUU3-F1
#
_cell.length_a   1.000
_cell.length_b   1.000
_cell.length_c   1.000
_cell.angle_alpha   90.00
_cell.angle_beta   90.00
_cell.angle_gamma   90.00
#
_symmetry.space_group_name_H-M   'P 1'
#
loop_
_entity.id
_entity.type
_entity.pdbx_description
1 polymer ?
#
loop_
_entity_poly.entity_id
_entity_poly.type
_entity_poly.pdbx_seq_one_letter_code
_entity_poly.pdbx_strand_id
1 'polypeptide(L)'
;MIAWINFVVLLVATLLVLYLELKSAKPVALEKKIGAIAYNRCTRYRLLASGLMALAGINYILYFLYPLPIALPRTFPWSWWISAGIAAAFSLFSTY
;
A
#
# COMPACT_ATOMS: atom_id res chain seq x y z
N MET A 1 13.10 13.92 -15.22
CA MET A 1 13.71 12.62 -14.88
C MET A 1 13.36 12.17 -13.46
N ILE A 2 13.53 13.01 -12.43
CA ILE A 2 13.14 12.71 -11.04
C ILE A 2 11.68 12.27 -10.88
N ALA A 3 10.72 12.95 -11.53
CA ALA A 3 9.29 12.57 -11.46
C ALA A 3 9.03 11.14 -11.98
N TRP A 4 9.71 10.73 -13.06
CA TRP A 4 9.60 9.38 -13.63
C TRP A 4 10.27 8.33 -12.73
N ILE A 5 11.39 8.66 -12.10
CA ILE A 5 12.04 7.78 -11.12
C ILE A 5 11.12 7.58 -9.92
N ASN A 6 10.53 8.65 -9.38
CA ASN A 6 9.54 8.60 -8.30
C ASN A 6 8.33 7.72 -8.69
N PHE A 7 7.83 7.86 -9.91
CA PHE A 7 6.74 7.02 -10.41
C PHE A 7 7.12 5.53 -10.48
N VAL A 8 8.29 5.19 -11.02
CA VAL A 8 8.77 3.80 -11.09
C VAL A 8 8.99 3.22 -9.69
N VAL A 9 9.57 4.00 -8.77
CA VAL A 9 9.77 3.60 -7.37
C VAL A 9 8.43 3.32 -6.70
N LEU A 10 7.45 4.21 -6.85
CA LEU A 10 6.10 4.03 -6.32
C LEU A 10 5.44 2.75 -6.89
N LEU A 11 5.57 2.52 -8.20
CA LEU A 11 4.99 1.36 -8.87
C LEU A 11 5.60 0.05 -8.35
N VAL A 12 6.93 -0.02 -8.26
CA VAL A 12 7.65 -1.18 -7.72
C VAL A 12 7.31 -1.41 -6.24
N ALA A 13 7.30 -0.35 -5.43
CA ALA A 13 6.91 -0.43 -4.01
C ALA A 13 5.48 -0.97 -3.84
N THR A 14 4.55 -0.50 -4.67
CA THR A 14 3.15 -0.97 -4.65
C THR A 14 3.04 -2.46 -4.98
N LEU A 15 3.74 -2.94 -6.00
CA LEU A 15 3.76 -4.35 -6.36
C LEU A 15 4.38 -5.21 -5.25
N LEU A 16 5.44 -4.74 -4.61
CA LEU A 16 6.09 -5.43 -3.50
C LEU A 16 5.19 -5.49 -2.26
N VAL A 17 4.49 -4.40 -1.92
CA VAL A 17 3.50 -4.38 -0.84
C VAL A 17 2.40 -5.40 -1.12
N LEU A 18 1.83 -5.39 -2.32
CA LEU A 18 0.78 -6.34 -2.72
C LEU A 18 1.27 -7.79 -2.61
N TYR A 19 2.49 -8.07 -3.08
CA TYR A 19 3.09 -9.41 -2.96
C TYR A 19 3.28 -9.85 -1.49
N LEU A 20 3.82 -8.97 -0.64
CA LEU A 20 4.06 -9.25 0.78
C LEU A 20 2.75 -9.44 1.54
N GLU A 21 1.74 -8.61 1.27
CA GLU A 21 0.42 -8.70 1.90
C GLU A 21 -0.32 -9.97 1.48
N LEU A 22 -0.34 -10.32 0.20
CA LEU A 22 -0.92 -11.60 -0.25
C LEU A 22 -0.27 -12.81 0.40
N LYS A 23 1.04 -12.74 0.63
CA LYS A 23 1.80 -13.79 1.32
C LYS A 23 1.54 -13.80 2.82
N SER A 24 1.24 -12.65 3.43
CA SER A 24 0.90 -12.51 4.85
C SER A 24 -0.55 -12.92 5.16
N ALA A 25 -1.47 -12.77 4.21
CA ALA A 25 -2.92 -12.90 4.40
C ALA A 25 -3.41 -14.33 4.72
N LYS A 26 -2.59 -15.38 4.55
CA LYS A 26 -2.99 -16.78 4.83
C LYS A 26 -2.04 -17.45 5.85
N PRO A 27 -1.96 -16.96 7.09
CA PRO A 27 -1.04 -17.49 8.10
C PRO A 27 -1.31 -18.97 8.40
N VAL A 28 -2.59 -19.38 8.47
CA VAL A 28 -2.99 -20.78 8.73
C VAL A 28 -2.58 -21.73 7.60
N ALA A 29 -2.68 -21.30 6.34
CA ALA A 29 -2.22 -22.11 5.21
C ALA A 29 -0.68 -22.22 5.17
N LEU A 30 0.00 -21.17 5.64
CA LEU A 30 1.45 -21.12 5.71
C LEU A 30 1.98 -21.95 6.89
N GLU A 31 1.31 -21.92 8.04
CA GLU A 31 1.59 -22.75 9.21
C GLU A 31 1.50 -24.25 8.88
N LYS A 32 0.50 -24.67 8.09
CA LYS A 32 0.43 -26.05 7.59
C LYS A 32 1.64 -26.49 6.75
N LYS A 33 2.42 -25.56 6.18
CA LYS A 33 3.59 -25.85 5.34
C LYS A 33 4.93 -25.70 6.07
N ILE A 34 5.07 -24.73 6.97
CA ILE A 34 6.35 -24.37 7.61
C ILE A 34 6.27 -24.33 9.16
N GLY A 35 5.16 -24.78 9.74
CA GLY A 35 4.96 -24.89 11.19
C GLY A 35 4.90 -23.55 11.91
N ALA A 36 5.18 -23.56 13.22
CA ALA A 36 5.05 -22.40 14.11
C ALA A 36 5.87 -21.17 13.69
N ILE A 37 6.91 -21.34 12.87
CA ILE A 37 7.74 -20.25 12.33
C ILE A 37 6.93 -19.36 11.36
N ALA A 38 5.83 -19.87 10.79
CA ALA A 38 4.97 -19.15 9.86
C ALA A 38 4.49 -17.80 10.40
N TYR A 39 4.06 -17.75 11.67
CA TYR A 39 3.54 -16.53 12.29
C TYR A 39 4.61 -15.44 12.38
N ASN A 40 5.81 -15.78 12.86
CA ASN A 40 6.94 -14.84 12.93
C ASN A 40 7.32 -14.31 11.54
N ARG A 41 7.21 -15.15 10.51
CA ARG A 41 7.49 -14.75 9.13
C ARG A 41 6.41 -13.83 8.56
N CYS A 42 5.14 -14.10 8.85
CA CYS A 42 4.03 -13.19 8.49
C CYS A 42 4.19 -11.81 9.17
N THR A 43 4.60 -11.77 10.44
CA THR A 43 4.87 -10.50 11.14
C THR A 43 5.99 -9.71 10.45
N ARG A 44 7.08 -10.38 10.05
CA ARG A 44 8.17 -9.74 9.29
C ARG A 44 7.71 -9.24 7.93
N TYR A 45 6.87 -9.99 7.21
CA TYR A 45 6.30 -9.52 5.94
C TYR A 45 5.42 -8.29 6.11
N ARG A 46 4.61 -8.22 7.18
CA ARG A 46 3.81 -7.03 7.50
C ARG A 46 4.65 -5.81 7.87
N LEU A 47 5.74 -6.01 8.62
CA LEU A 47 6.71 -4.95 8.94
C LEU A 47 7.43 -4.42 7.69
N LEU A 48 7.78 -5.30 6.76
CA LEU A 48 8.36 -4.88 5.48
C LEU A 48 7.34 -4.16 4.61
N ALA A 49 6.10 -4.66 4.57
CA ALA A 49 5.01 -4.00 3.85
C ALA A 49 4.70 -2.61 4.42
N SER A 50 4.68 -2.44 5.75
CA SER A 50 4.46 -1.13 6.37
C SER A 50 5.59 -0.15 6.07
N GLY A 51 6.85 -0.61 6.04
CA GLY A 51 7.99 0.21 5.62
C GLY A 51 7.87 0.68 4.16
N LEU A 52 7.49 -0.22 3.25
CA LEU A 52 7.25 0.14 1.85
C LEU A 52 6.04 1.07 1.67
N MET A 53 5.02 0.92 2.52
CA MET A 53 3.85 1.79 2.51
C MET A 53 4.21 3.22 2.99
N ALA A 54 5.10 3.34 3.98
CA ALA A 54 5.66 4.64 4.38
C ALA A 54 6.47 5.27 3.23
N LEU A 55 7.26 4.48 2.50
CA LEU A 55 7.98 4.92 1.31
C LEU A 55 7.01 5.39 0.20
N ALA A 56 5.87 4.73 0.02
CA ALA A 56 4.83 5.20 -0.89
C ALA A 56 4.27 6.57 -0.47
N GLY A 57 4.10 6.81 0.84
CA GLY A 57 3.74 8.13 1.37
C GLY A 57 4.77 9.22 1.03
N ILE A 58 6.07 8.92 1.14
CA ILE A 58 7.15 9.84 0.74
C ILE A 58 7.08 10.14 -0.76
N ASN A 59 6.84 9.12 -1.59
CA ASN A 59 6.68 9.31 -3.04
C ASN A 59 5.48 10.22 -3.37
N TYR A 60 4.42 10.19 -2.55
CA TYR A 60 3.28 11.08 -2.71
C TYR A 60 3.64 12.56 -2.43
N ILE A 61 4.46 12.82 -1.41
CA ILE A 61 5.00 14.15 -1.14
C ILE A 61 5.89 14.62 -2.29
N LEU A 62 6.75 13.73 -2.80
CA LEU A 62 7.61 14.03 -3.95
C LEU A 62 6.79 14.29 -5.22
N TYR A 63 5.67 13.59 -5.41
CA TYR A 63 4.75 13.81 -6.53
C TYR A 63 4.09 15.19 -6.47
N PHE A 64 3.78 15.68 -5.27
CA PHE A 64 3.26 17.04 -5.07
C PHE A 64 4.30 18.11 -5.47
N LEU A 65 5.56 17.91 -5.10
CA LEU A 65 6.67 18.83 -5.41
C LEU A 65 7.12 18.75 -6.87
N TYR A 66 7.18 17.55 -7.43
CA TYR A 66 7.65 17.25 -8.79
C TYR A 66 6.61 16.43 -9.55
N PRO A 67 5.50 17.07 -9.97
CA PRO A 67 4.43 16.38 -10.67
C PRO A 67 4.93 15.84 -12.02
N LEU A 68 4.35 14.72 -12.47
CA LEU A 68 4.64 14.24 -13.81
C LEU A 68 4.13 15.27 -14.86
N PRO A 69 4.86 15.46 -15.97
CA PRO A 69 4.49 16.36 -17.06
C PRO A 69 3.38 15.76 -17.94
N ILE A 70 2.34 15.23 -17.31
CA ILE A 70 1.12 14.69 -17.94
C ILE A 70 -0.09 15.33 -17.26
N ALA A 71 -1.16 15.54 -18.03
CA ALA A 71 -2.39 16.18 -17.55
C ALA A 71 -3.23 15.22 -16.68
N LEU A 72 -2.64 14.68 -15.63
CA LEU A 72 -3.38 13.91 -14.63
C LEU A 72 -4.09 14.87 -13.66
N PRO A 73 -5.37 14.60 -13.32
CA PRO A 73 -6.07 15.37 -12.31
C PRO A 73 -5.33 15.27 -10.97
N ARG A 74 -4.95 16.43 -10.42
CA ARG A 74 -4.19 16.52 -9.16
C ARG A 74 -5.07 16.41 -7.92
N THR A 75 -6.36 16.64 -8.10
CA THR A 75 -7.38 16.53 -7.07
C THR A 75 -8.46 15.60 -7.57
N PHE A 76 -9.10 14.90 -6.63
CA PHE A 76 -10.30 14.16 -6.97
C PHE A 76 -11.39 15.13 -7.45
N PRO A 77 -12.23 14.71 -8.42
CA PRO A 77 -13.33 15.54 -8.89
C PRO A 77 -14.47 15.67 -7.87
N TRP A 78 -14.38 14.97 -6.73
CA TRP A 78 -15.41 14.91 -5.70
C TRP A 78 -14.93 15.48 -4.36
N SER A 79 -15.90 15.88 -3.53
CA SER A 79 -15.65 16.44 -2.20
C SER A 79 -15.04 15.41 -1.26
N TRP A 80 -14.15 15.84 -0.36
CA TRP A 80 -13.45 14.99 0.59
C TRP A 80 -14.38 14.14 1.47
N TRP A 81 -15.62 14.61 1.71
CA TRP A 81 -16.67 13.88 2.42
C TRP A 81 -17.02 12.54 1.79
N ILE A 82 -16.96 12.44 0.45
CA ILE A 82 -17.22 11.18 -0.26
C ILE A 82 -16.10 10.18 0.07
N SER A 83 -14.84 10.62 0.08
CA SER A 83 -13.72 9.78 0.49
C SER A 83 -13.83 9.35 1.96
N ALA A 84 -14.25 10.26 2.85
CA ALA A 84 -14.48 9.94 4.26
C ALA A 84 -15.63 8.93 4.46
N GLY A 85 -16.73 9.07 3.70
CA GLY A 85 -17.85 8.15 3.72
C GLY A 85 -17.46 6.74 3.23
N ILE A 86 -16.67 6.64 2.15
CA ILE A 86 -16.14 5.35 1.67
C ILE A 86 -15.24 4.71 2.71
N ALA A 87 -14.34 5.48 3.34
CA ALA A 87 -13.47 4.98 4.40
C ALA A 87 -14.28 4.46 5.60
N ALA A 88 -15.32 5.18 6.02
CA ALA A 88 -16.24 4.73 7.07
C ALA A 88 -16.96 3.43 6.68
N ALA A 89 -17.47 3.33 5.46
CA ALA A 89 -18.10 2.12 4.96
C ALA A 89 -17.14 0.91 5.00
N PHE A 90 -15.91 1.06 4.49
CA PHE A 90 -14.91 0.00 4.57
C PHE A 90 -14.57 -0.39 6.01
N SER A 91 -14.47 0.57 6.92
CA SER A 91 -14.20 0.27 8.33
C SER A 91 -15.32 -0.55 8.97
N LEU A 92 -16.59 -0.27 8.63
CA LEU A 92 -17.73 -1.02 9.10
C LEU A 92 -17.70 -2.45 8.56
N PHE A 93 -17.50 -2.63 7.25
CA PHE A 93 -17.45 -3.95 6.62
C PHE A 93 -16.23 -4.78 7.05
N SER A 94 -15.09 -4.15 7.35
CA SER A 94 -13.88 -4.86 7.79
C SER A 94 -14.03 -5.56 9.15
N THR A 95 -15.08 -5.23 9.91
CA THR A 95 -15.30 -5.79 11.25
C THR A 95 -16.22 -7.03 11.22
N TYR A 96 -16.82 -7.34 10.06
CA TYR A 96 -17.68 -8.51 9.81
C TYR A 96 -16.96 -9.58 8.99
#